data_AF-A0A261D8K2-F1
#
_entry.id   AF-A0A261D8K2-F1
#
_cell.length_a   1.000
_cell.length_b   1.000
_cell.length_c   1.000
_cell.angle_alpha   90.00
_cell.angle_beta   90.00
_cell.angle_gamma   90.00
#
_symmetry.space_group_name_H-M   'P 1'
#
loop_
_entity.id
_entity.type
_entity.pdbx_description
1 polymer ?
#
loop_
_entity_poly.entity_id
_entity_poly.type
_entity_poly.pdbx_seq_one_letter_code
_entity_poly.pdbx_strand_id
1 'polypeptide(L)'
;MKTAGIGGDSGQPRRPAFVRVGHMAVTVDLVTLYAYQPHHSGSYHPDGLQFRKKTLGVLTEWGMTEWGEWFGKVTYTIPAKGREEKVTHWVPGWALRPAEQPGPR
;
A
#
# COMPACT_ATOMS: atom_id res chain seq x y z
N MET A 1 -37.27 -6.68 26.75
CA MET A 1 -36.53 -7.24 25.60
C MET A 1 -36.61 -6.23 24.45
N LYS A 2 -35.50 -5.59 24.08
CA LYS A 2 -35.45 -4.73 22.89
C LYS A 2 -34.91 -5.58 21.74
N THR A 3 -35.77 -5.89 20.77
CA THR A 3 -35.39 -6.51 19.51
C THR A 3 -34.60 -5.47 18.71
N ALA A 4 -33.30 -5.72 18.51
CA ALA A 4 -32.51 -4.96 17.57
C ALA A 4 -33.04 -5.24 16.17
N GLY A 5 -33.59 -4.22 15.51
CA GLY A 5 -34.04 -4.31 14.13
C GLY A 5 -32.84 -4.62 13.22
N ILE A 6 -33.00 -5.64 12.37
CA ILE A 6 -32.09 -5.91 11.26
C ILE A 6 -32.21 -4.72 10.31
N GLY A 7 -31.18 -3.87 10.28
CA GLY A 7 -31.12 -2.72 9.36
C GLY A 7 -31.17 -3.21 7.92
N GLY A 8 -32.19 -2.81 7.19
CA GLY A 8 -32.35 -3.13 5.77
C GLY A 8 -31.26 -2.48 4.92
N ASP A 9 -30.77 -3.23 3.94
CA ASP A 9 -29.90 -2.71 2.88
C ASP A 9 -30.67 -1.62 2.12
N SER A 10 -30.12 -0.42 1.99
CA SER A 10 -30.81 0.76 1.46
C SER A 10 -31.09 0.68 -0.06
N GLY A 11 -30.82 -0.46 -0.68
CA GLY A 11 -30.94 -0.68 -2.14
C GLY A 11 -29.95 0.16 -2.96
N GLN A 12 -29.09 0.94 -2.32
CA GLN A 12 -28.07 1.74 -3.01
C GLN A 12 -26.93 0.84 -3.48
N PRO A 13 -26.51 0.95 -4.76
CA PRO A 13 -25.37 0.21 -5.25
C PRO A 13 -24.13 0.53 -4.41
N ARG A 14 -23.62 -0.46 -3.68
CA ARG A 14 -22.36 -0.32 -2.96
C ARG A 14 -21.21 -0.39 -3.97
N ARG A 15 -20.19 0.45 -3.77
CA ARG A 15 -18.95 0.32 -4.56
C ARG A 15 -18.40 -1.09 -4.35
N PRO A 16 -17.90 -1.77 -5.41
CA PRO A 16 -17.29 -3.07 -5.25
C PRO A 16 -16.09 -2.96 -4.31
N ALA A 17 -15.95 -3.93 -3.41
CA ALA A 17 -14.82 -3.98 -2.46
C ALA A 17 -13.48 -4.17 -3.17
N PHE A 18 -13.48 -4.73 -4.39
CA PHE A 18 -12.28 -4.92 -5.20
C PHE A 18 -12.43 -4.26 -6.56
N VAL A 19 -11.43 -3.48 -6.97
CA VAL A 19 -11.41 -2.74 -8.24
C VAL A 19 -10.08 -2.99 -8.94
N ARG A 20 -10.09 -3.71 -10.06
CA ARG A 20 -8.91 -3.86 -10.92
C ARG A 20 -8.66 -2.58 -11.70
N VAL A 21 -7.41 -2.14 -11.76
CA VAL A 21 -7.03 -0.85 -12.39
C VAL A 21 -6.02 -0.97 -13.52
N GLY A 22 -5.65 -2.19 -13.92
CA GLY A 22 -4.53 -2.40 -14.87
C GLY A 22 -3.18 -2.07 -14.22
N HIS A 23 -2.12 -1.91 -15.01
CA HIS A 23 -0.78 -1.61 -14.47
C HIS A 23 -0.60 -0.09 -14.31
N MET A 24 -0.77 0.41 -13.09
CA MET A 24 -0.56 1.83 -12.76
C MET A 24 0.75 2.02 -12.00
N ALA A 25 1.59 2.94 -12.48
CA ALA A 25 2.81 3.31 -11.78
C ALA A 25 2.47 4.11 -10.51
N VAL A 26 3.01 3.67 -9.38
CA VAL A 26 2.83 4.32 -8.07
C VAL A 26 4.17 4.45 -7.36
N THR A 27 4.27 5.45 -6.49
CA THR A 27 5.34 5.55 -5.51
C THR A 27 4.85 4.98 -4.18
N VAL A 28 5.60 4.05 -3.62
CA VAL A 28 5.37 3.45 -2.30
C VAL A 28 6.28 4.15 -1.28
N ASP A 29 5.68 4.75 -0.25
CA ASP A 29 6.39 5.35 0.87
C ASP A 29 6.73 4.28 1.92
N LEU A 30 7.97 3.74 1.86
CA LEU A 30 8.39 2.66 2.76
C LEU A 30 8.59 3.15 4.20
N VAL A 31 8.83 4.45 4.42
CA VAL A 31 8.98 5.04 5.75
C VAL A 31 7.65 4.98 6.49
N THR A 32 6.56 5.33 5.79
CA THR A 32 5.22 5.33 6.36
C THR A 32 4.66 3.90 6.44
N LEU A 33 4.95 3.06 5.44
CA LEU A 33 4.51 1.66 5.42
C LEU A 33 5.14 0.82 6.54
N TYR A 34 6.44 0.97 6.76
CA TYR A 34 7.19 0.25 7.79
C TYR A 34 7.51 1.21 8.93
N ALA A 35 6.50 1.48 9.76
CA ALA A 35 6.66 2.29 10.95
C ALA A 35 7.78 1.73 11.83
N TYR A 36 8.66 2.62 12.30
CA TYR A 36 9.78 2.23 13.14
C TYR A 36 9.31 1.90 14.55
N GLN A 37 9.91 0.85 15.13
CA GLN A 37 9.78 0.60 16.55
C GLN A 37 10.39 1.78 17.33
N PRO A 38 9.63 2.41 18.25
CA PRO A 38 10.18 3.41 19.16
C PRO A 38 11.33 2.81 19.99
N HIS A 39 12.37 3.59 20.28
CA HIS A 39 13.55 3.14 21.06
C HIS A 39 14.29 1.93 20.49
N HIS A 40 14.34 1.81 19.16
CA HIS A 40 15.09 0.74 18.49
C HIS A 40 16.59 0.73 18.88
N SER A 41 17.10 -0.44 19.25
CA SER A 41 18.49 -0.67 19.70
C SER A 41 19.42 -1.27 18.65
N GLY A 42 18.98 -1.45 17.41
CA GLY A 42 19.82 -2.01 16.34
C GLY A 42 20.79 -0.99 15.73
N SER A 43 21.90 -1.49 15.19
CA SER A 43 22.96 -0.70 14.56
C SER A 43 22.81 -0.64 13.03
N TYR A 44 23.39 0.39 12.41
CA TYR A 44 23.43 0.50 10.95
C TYR A 44 24.21 -0.66 10.32
N HIS A 45 23.65 -1.26 9.27
CA HIS A 45 24.33 -2.23 8.42
C HIS A 45 24.25 -1.75 6.95
N PRO A 46 25.38 -1.48 6.27
CA PRO A 46 25.38 -0.90 4.92
C PRO A 46 24.74 -1.81 3.86
N ASP A 47 24.71 -3.11 4.11
CA ASP A 47 24.15 -4.10 3.19
C ASP A 47 22.70 -4.48 3.54
N GLY A 48 22.08 -3.80 4.52
CA GLY A 48 20.71 -4.07 4.96
C GLY A 48 19.64 -3.56 3.99
N LEU A 49 18.39 -3.99 4.22
CA LEU A 49 17.21 -3.52 3.50
C LEU A 49 16.98 -2.02 3.74
N GLN A 50 16.75 -1.25 2.69
CA GLN A 50 16.58 0.19 2.80
C GLN A 50 15.09 0.55 2.79
N PHE A 51 14.47 0.54 3.97
CA PHE A 51 13.09 0.99 4.19
C PHE A 51 12.97 2.52 4.35
N ARG A 52 14.09 3.25 4.46
CA ARG A 52 14.13 4.71 4.62
C ARG A 52 14.05 5.46 3.29
N LYS A 53 13.17 5.03 2.38
CA LYS A 53 13.01 5.69 1.08
C LYS A 53 11.64 5.47 0.47
N LYS A 54 11.40 6.18 -0.63
CA LYS A 54 10.31 5.88 -1.57
C LYS A 54 10.82 4.94 -2.65
N THR A 55 9.95 4.07 -3.15
CA THR A 55 10.27 3.15 -4.25
C THR A 55 9.14 3.13 -5.26
N LEU A 56 9.47 2.90 -6.54
CA LEU A 56 8.45 2.74 -7.58
C LEU A 56 7.85 1.34 -7.50
N GLY A 57 6.56 1.28 -7.78
CA GLY A 57 5.81 0.04 -7.87
C GLY A 57 4.74 0.09 -8.95
N VAL A 58 4.15 -1.07 -9.19
CA VAL A 58 3.03 -1.24 -10.11
C VAL A 58 1.82 -1.70 -9.30
N LEU A 59 0.83 -0.82 -9.19
CA LEU A 59 -0.49 -1.11 -8.66
C LEU A 59 -1.30 -1.86 -9.71
N THR A 60 -2.02 -2.90 -9.29
CA THR A 60 -2.87 -3.72 -10.19
C THR A 60 -4.33 -3.77 -9.77
N GLU A 61 -4.61 -3.60 -8.48
CA GLU A 61 -5.92 -3.78 -7.89
C GLU A 61 -6.04 -2.97 -6.61
N TRP A 62 -7.20 -2.36 -6.38
CA TRP A 62 -7.61 -1.82 -5.09
C TRP A 62 -8.50 -2.82 -4.37
N GLY A 63 -8.35 -2.92 -3.05
CA GLY A 63 -9.16 -3.71 -2.15
C GLY A 63 -9.57 -2.87 -0.94
N MET A 64 -10.83 -2.96 -0.55
CA MET A 64 -11.37 -2.30 0.64
C MET A 64 -11.42 -3.30 1.80
N THR A 65 -11.04 -2.88 2.99
CA THR A 65 -11.21 -3.67 4.23
C THR A 65 -12.69 -3.76 4.61
N GLU A 66 -13.00 -4.62 5.60
CA GLU A 66 -14.33 -4.70 6.22
C GLU A 66 -14.77 -3.38 6.88
N TRP A 67 -13.81 -2.49 7.21
CA TRP A 67 -14.03 -1.19 7.86
C TRP A 67 -13.95 0.01 6.92
N GLY A 68 -13.73 -0.23 5.61
CA GLY A 68 -13.81 0.81 4.58
C GLY A 68 -12.48 1.43 4.17
N GLU A 69 -11.34 1.02 4.73
CA GLU A 69 -10.03 1.50 4.30
C GLU A 69 -9.59 0.86 2.98
N TRP A 70 -8.95 1.64 2.12
CA TRP A 70 -8.45 1.16 0.83
C TRP A 70 -6.98 0.74 0.89
N PHE A 71 -6.68 -0.38 0.25
CA PHE A 71 -5.36 -0.95 0.06
C PHE A 71 -5.12 -1.24 -1.42
N GLY A 72 -3.91 -0.99 -1.90
CA GLY A 72 -3.50 -1.30 -3.26
C GLY A 72 -2.64 -2.55 -3.30
N LYS A 73 -2.93 -3.49 -4.21
CA LYS A 73 -2.05 -4.62 -4.54
C LYS A 73 -0.93 -4.12 -5.44
N VAL A 74 0.23 -3.89 -4.85
CA VAL A 74 1.39 -3.28 -5.51
C VAL A 74 2.54 -4.26 -5.57
N THR A 75 3.16 -4.38 -6.74
CA THR A 75 4.47 -5.02 -6.88
C THR A 75 5.56 -3.95 -6.90
N TYR A 76 6.52 -3.99 -5.98
CA TYR A 76 7.62 -3.03 -5.88
C TYR A 76 8.93 -3.69 -5.43
N THR A 77 10.03 -2.97 -5.53
CA THR A 77 11.36 -3.44 -5.10
C THR A 77 11.75 -2.82 -3.77
N ILE A 78 12.19 -3.64 -2.83
CA ILE A 78 12.94 -3.22 -1.64
C ILE A 78 14.43 -3.34 -1.97
N PRO A 79 15.17 -2.24 -2.03
CA PRO A 79 16.60 -2.30 -2.29
C PRO A 79 17.37 -2.82 -1.07
N ALA A 80 18.46 -3.52 -1.36
CA ALA A 80 19.59 -3.71 -0.46
C ALA A 80 20.87 -3.52 -1.29
N LYS A 81 22.04 -3.46 -0.65
CA LYS A 81 23.29 -3.28 -1.41
C LYS A 81 23.52 -4.47 -2.33
N GLY A 82 23.55 -4.21 -3.63
CA GLY A 82 23.74 -5.24 -4.66
C GLY A 82 22.57 -6.21 -4.82
N ARG A 83 21.39 -5.91 -4.24
CA ARG A 83 20.18 -6.73 -4.35
C ARG A 83 18.94 -5.88 -4.53
N GLU A 84 18.02 -6.38 -5.34
CA GLU A 84 16.71 -5.79 -5.57
C GLU A 84 15.64 -6.85 -5.30
N GLU A 85 15.04 -6.79 -4.12
CA GLU A 85 14.05 -7.77 -3.69
C GLU A 85 12.65 -7.34 -4.13
N LYS A 86 12.05 -8.08 -5.06
CA LYS A 86 10.71 -7.78 -5.58
C LYS A 86 9.64 -8.38 -4.66
N VAL A 87 8.69 -7.56 -4.24
CA VAL A 87 7.59 -7.95 -3.35
C VAL A 87 6.25 -7.54 -3.96
N THR A 88 5.25 -8.41 -3.85
CA THR A 88 3.84 -8.05 -4.09
C THR A 88 3.12 -7.96 -2.75
N HIS A 89 2.50 -6.81 -2.46
CA HIS A 89 1.94 -6.52 -1.14
C HIS A 89 0.65 -5.70 -1.27
N TRP A 90 -0.29 -5.90 -0.35
CA TRP A 90 -1.42 -5.00 -0.11
C TRP A 90 -0.94 -3.81 0.73
N VAL A 91 -0.70 -2.68 0.08
CA VAL A 91 -0.18 -1.47 0.70
C VAL A 91 -1.35 -0.55 1.07
N PRO A 92 -1.42 -0.01 2.30
CA PRO A 92 -2.42 1.00 2.66
C PRO A 92 -2.40 2.18 1.68
N GLY A 93 -3.57 2.62 1.23
CA GLY A 93 -3.68 3.68 0.22
C GLY A 93 -3.01 4.99 0.63
N TRP A 94 -2.93 5.28 1.94
CA TRP A 94 -2.23 6.46 2.45
C TRP A 94 -0.71 6.42 2.25
N ALA A 95 -0.10 5.24 2.09
CA ALA A 95 1.32 5.05 1.77
C ALA A 95 1.61 5.06 0.26
N LEU A 96 0.58 5.19 -0.58
CA LEU A 96 0.70 5.22 -2.04
C LEU A 96 0.52 6.64 -2.56
N ARG A 97 1.27 6.98 -3.59
CA ARG A 97 1.06 8.18 -4.41
C ARG A 97 1.13 7.78 -5.89
N PRO A 98 0.40 8.45 -6.80
CA PRO A 98 0.68 8.33 -8.23
C PRO A 98 2.17 8.56 -8.46
N ALA A 99 2.80 7.74 -9.31
CA ALA A 99 4.16 8.05 -9.73
C ALA A 99 4.11 9.38 -10.48
N GLU A 100 4.98 10.31 -10.11
CA GLU A 100 5.17 11.54 -10.87
C GLU A 100 5.66 11.10 -12.25
N GLN A 101 4.85 11.32 -13.29
CA GLN A 101 5.33 11.12 -14.65
C GLN A 101 6.48 12.10 -14.84
N PRO A 102 7.70 11.67 -15.20
CA PRO A 102 8.66 12.61 -15.71
C PRO A 102 7.99 13.28 -16.91
N GLY A 103 7.82 14.61 -16.84
CA GLY A 103 7.28 15.38 -17.96
C GLY A 103 8.07 15.04 -19.25
N PRO A 104 7.45 15.23 -20.42
CA PRO A 104 8.14 14.93 -21.68
C PRO A 104 9.48 15.67 -21.70
N ARG A 105 10.57 14.91 -21.87
CA ARG A 105 11.89 15.46 -22.22
C ARG A 105 11.88 15.91 -23.67
#